data_AF-A0A9Q1JWB0-F1
#
_entry.id   AF-A0A9Q1JWB0-F1
#
_cell.length_a   1.000
_cell.length_b   1.000
_cell.length_c   1.000
_cell.angle_alpha   90.00
_cell.angle_beta   90.00
_cell.angle_gamma   90.00
#
_symmetry.space_group_name_H-M   'P 1'
#
loop_
_entity.id
_entity.type
_entity.pdbx_description
1 polymer ?
#
loop_
_entity_poly.entity_id
_entity_poly.type
_entity_poly.pdbx_seq_one_letter_code
_entity_poly.pdbx_strand_id
1 'polypeptide(L)'
;MHKQWCDSMQTFHDKFQPLSTLIVNNGLDSSPVEEFLSLLGGARTSPPVHQFLVNSLGESGLKRVMKAVSNAGKELQLIVLDHIQPATEIIGFRMGELRGLSRWRARYGDIGLDEKLIDNATERVGMLLVQIVRFLQILSSVIQQFSNFFSWLLRCNKILMSESSDQFPQYNSELVIMFLKFLYHQDPIRLLLDQSDVDHHVHVDTDTIRRVEELTKLGGFADADCLHRTLAKEFQYMESSFKEAFNMPYETISKEIICEQLLPLFPFPSSTPSVHSNIPTSVSFYRDAASDAPPCEMSQEKLMDYIAFKIPEWSSSDVSNCICILRGFMDEVDNARKGYINLDALLLSVSEDFNCVDLSLYKWKCSVDDGARKWPSIYTYLKVHCPKLLDCGSVAGVCIAPANGMCKGSKYSSQCDAATGSKLYGVQIPLEQLEGSTDKPLESIIVISSSFEVNLSSSRGVACVFATRRRALVYILEEDEEEEEASDMD
;
A
#
# COMPACT_ATOMS: atom_id res chain seq x y z
N MET A 1 14.74 -12.88 12.24
CA MET A 1 14.81 -14.22 12.88
C MET A 1 15.93 -15.09 12.33
N HIS A 2 15.87 -15.58 11.08
CA HIS A 2 16.86 -16.52 10.52
C HIS A 2 18.32 -16.08 10.70
N LYS A 3 18.67 -14.87 10.25
CA LYS A 3 20.02 -14.31 10.38
C LYS A 3 20.52 -14.30 11.84
N GLN A 4 19.71 -13.77 12.74
CA GLN A 4 20.07 -13.63 14.17
C GLN A 4 20.33 -14.99 14.83
N TRP A 5 19.52 -16.00 14.52
CA TRP A 5 19.76 -17.36 15.03
C TRP A 5 21.04 -17.96 14.46
N CYS A 6 21.24 -17.84 13.14
CA CYS A 6 22.44 -18.35 12.47
C CYS A 6 23.72 -17.70 13.01
N ASP A 7 23.73 -16.38 13.23
CA ASP A 7 24.89 -15.66 13.76
C ASP A 7 25.25 -16.16 15.19
N SER A 8 24.24 -16.39 16.03
CA SER A 8 24.44 -16.95 17.38
C SER A 8 24.90 -18.41 17.35
N MET A 9 24.35 -19.23 16.45
CA MET A 9 24.75 -20.63 16.31
C MET A 9 26.16 -20.76 15.71
N GLN A 10 26.54 -19.88 14.78
CA GLN A 10 27.91 -19.79 14.28
C GLN A 10 28.88 -19.49 15.43
N THR A 11 28.53 -18.56 16.31
CA THR A 11 29.32 -18.25 17.51
C THR A 11 29.50 -19.47 18.42
N PHE A 12 28.47 -20.30 18.57
CA PHE A 12 28.59 -21.58 19.30
C PHE A 12 29.55 -22.54 18.58
N HIS A 13 29.37 -22.77 17.28
CA HIS A 13 30.20 -23.69 16.52
C HIS A 13 31.68 -23.26 16.51
N ASP A 14 31.96 -21.97 16.26
CA ASP A 14 33.32 -21.42 16.24
C ASP A 14 34.04 -21.60 17.58
N LYS A 15 33.31 -21.50 18.70
CA LYS A 15 33.89 -21.67 20.04
C LYS A 15 34.07 -23.12 20.45
N PHE A 16 33.33 -24.06 19.85
CA PHE A 16 33.42 -25.48 20.14
C PHE A 16 34.27 -26.26 19.14
N GLN A 17 34.53 -25.72 17.93
CA GLN A 17 35.41 -26.32 16.91
C GLN A 17 36.84 -26.66 17.41
N PRO A 18 37.48 -25.86 18.28
CA PRO A 18 38.82 -26.16 18.78
C PRO A 18 38.91 -27.52 19.51
N LEU A 19 37.80 -27.99 20.10
CA LEU A 19 37.78 -29.28 20.81
C LEU A 19 38.10 -30.44 19.87
N SER A 20 37.49 -30.49 18.67
CA SER A 20 37.79 -31.54 17.69
C SER A 20 39.26 -31.54 17.29
N THR A 21 39.86 -30.35 17.12
CA THR A 21 41.28 -30.21 16.78
C THR A 21 42.17 -30.68 17.94
N LEU A 22 41.80 -30.37 19.19
CA LEU A 22 42.54 -30.79 20.38
C LEU A 22 42.48 -32.32 20.57
N ILE A 23 41.34 -32.95 20.32
CA ILE A 23 41.18 -34.41 20.42
C ILE A 23 42.15 -35.12 19.46
N VAL A 24 42.15 -34.70 18.18
CA VAL A 24 43.05 -35.26 17.16
C VAL A 24 44.52 -35.02 17.52
N ASN A 25 44.87 -33.81 17.99
CA ASN A 25 46.25 -33.48 18.40
C ASN A 25 46.73 -34.29 19.61
N ASN A 26 45.83 -34.79 20.45
CA ASN A 26 46.15 -35.67 21.57
C ASN A 26 46.15 -37.17 21.18
N GLY A 27 45.99 -37.49 19.89
CA GLY A 27 46.04 -38.86 19.38
C GLY A 27 44.82 -39.72 19.75
N LEU A 28 43.67 -39.08 19.99
CA LEU A 28 42.40 -39.77 20.24
C LEU A 28 41.55 -39.81 18.97
N ASP A 29 40.85 -40.92 18.76
CA ASP A 29 39.92 -41.14 17.64
C ASP A 29 38.45 -40.89 18.02
N SER A 30 38.19 -40.36 19.22
CA SER A 30 36.86 -40.10 19.76
C SER A 30 36.23 -38.83 19.18
N SER A 31 34.90 -38.76 19.18
CA SER A 31 34.18 -37.52 18.84
C SER A 31 34.05 -36.59 20.07
N PRO A 32 33.88 -35.26 19.87
CA PRO A 32 33.55 -34.34 20.97
C PRO A 32 32.35 -34.78 21.80
N VAL A 33 31.35 -35.41 21.17
CA VAL A 33 30.15 -35.95 21.82
C VAL A 33 30.51 -37.10 22.76
N GLU A 34 31.34 -38.06 22.31
CA GLU A 34 31.78 -39.19 23.12
C GLU A 34 32.63 -38.76 24.33
N GLU A 35 33.50 -37.78 24.12
CA GLU A 35 34.32 -37.19 25.19
C GLU A 35 33.44 -36.46 26.23
N PHE A 36 32.43 -35.70 25.80
CA PHE A 36 31.48 -35.07 26.72
C PHE A 36 30.58 -36.08 27.43
N LEU A 37 30.14 -37.15 26.75
CA LEU A 37 29.38 -38.22 27.38
C LEU A 37 30.22 -38.97 28.43
N SER A 38 31.51 -39.19 28.15
CA SER A 38 32.45 -39.77 29.11
C SER A 38 32.64 -38.88 30.33
N LEU A 39 32.77 -37.56 30.12
CA LEU A 39 32.82 -36.57 31.19
C LEU A 39 31.54 -36.59 32.04
N LEU A 40 30.37 -36.64 31.41
CA LEU A 40 29.07 -36.70 32.10
C LEU A 40 28.91 -37.99 32.91
N GLY A 41 29.40 -39.12 32.38
CA GLY A 41 29.40 -40.43 33.03
C GLY A 41 30.35 -40.55 34.22
N GLY A 42 31.08 -39.49 34.58
CA GLY A 42 31.98 -39.46 35.73
C GLY A 42 33.39 -40.01 35.44
N ALA A 43 33.77 -40.18 34.16
CA ALA A 43 35.15 -40.49 33.81
C ALA A 43 36.09 -39.33 34.16
N ARG A 44 37.38 -39.62 34.34
CA ARG A 44 38.40 -38.57 34.47
C ARG A 44 38.36 -37.69 33.22
N THR A 45 38.44 -36.37 33.42
CA THR A 45 38.49 -35.41 32.31
C THR A 45 39.69 -35.74 31.42
N SER A 46 39.44 -36.04 30.15
CA SER A 46 40.52 -36.31 29.20
C SER A 46 41.40 -35.05 29.02
N PRO A 47 42.71 -35.20 28.74
CA PRO A 47 43.60 -34.06 28.50
C PRO A 47 43.05 -33.02 27.49
N PRO A 48 42.47 -33.40 26.33
CA PRO A 48 41.93 -32.42 25.39
C PRO A 48 40.70 -31.68 25.93
N VAL A 49 39.79 -32.37 26.64
CA VAL A 49 38.61 -31.73 27.25
C VAL A 49 39.02 -30.78 28.37
N HIS A 50 40.01 -31.17 29.19
CA HIS A 50 40.54 -30.30 30.23
C HIS A 50 41.18 -29.03 29.63
N GLN A 51 42.07 -29.19 28.64
CA GLN A 51 42.69 -28.07 27.93
C GLN A 51 41.64 -27.17 27.27
N PHE A 52 40.62 -27.76 26.66
CA PHE A 52 39.54 -27.01 26.03
C PHE A 52 38.74 -26.18 27.05
N LEU A 53 38.26 -26.79 28.14
CA LEU A 53 37.42 -26.12 29.13
C LEU A 53 38.17 -25.03 29.89
N VAL A 54 39.45 -25.23 30.17
CA VAL A 54 40.27 -24.30 30.98
C VAL A 54 40.88 -23.20 30.10
N ASN A 55 41.51 -23.56 28.98
CA ASN A 55 42.37 -22.64 28.21
C ASN A 55 41.71 -22.09 26.94
N SER A 56 40.95 -22.89 26.19
CA SER A 56 40.40 -22.47 24.89
C SER A 56 39.04 -21.79 25.03
N LEU A 57 38.11 -22.41 25.77
CA LEU A 57 36.78 -21.88 26.00
C LEU A 57 36.78 -20.94 27.20
N GLY A 58 37.24 -21.44 28.35
CA GLY A 58 37.25 -20.73 29.63
C GLY A 58 35.86 -20.33 30.13
N GLU A 59 35.77 -19.80 31.36
CA GLU A 59 34.49 -19.37 31.94
C GLU A 59 33.87 -18.18 31.17
N SER A 60 34.71 -17.24 30.74
CA SER A 60 34.27 -16.03 30.05
C SER A 60 33.77 -16.32 28.63
N GLY A 61 34.40 -17.24 27.91
CA GLY A 61 33.94 -17.71 26.60
C GLY A 61 32.64 -18.49 26.72
N LEU A 62 32.54 -19.38 27.70
CA LEU A 62 31.32 -20.13 28.01
C LEU A 62 30.12 -19.21 28.29
N LYS A 63 30.29 -18.23 29.19
CA LYS A 63 29.25 -17.24 29.52
C LYS A 63 28.85 -16.41 28.31
N ARG A 64 29.80 -16.04 27.45
CA ARG A 64 29.53 -15.27 26.22
C ARG A 64 28.68 -16.05 25.22
N VAL A 65 29.02 -17.32 24.96
CA VAL A 65 28.26 -18.18 24.04
C VAL A 65 26.86 -18.45 24.59
N MET A 66 26.76 -18.79 25.89
CA MET A 66 25.48 -18.98 26.57
C MET A 66 24.57 -17.75 26.43
N LYS A 67 25.11 -16.54 26.65
CA LYS A 67 24.37 -15.29 26.49
C LYS A 67 23.95 -15.05 25.04
N ALA A 68 24.82 -15.30 24.07
CA ALA A 68 24.50 -15.12 22.65
C ALA A 68 23.34 -16.01 22.17
N VAL A 69 23.38 -17.31 22.49
CA VAL A 69 22.31 -18.27 22.13
C VAL A 69 21.02 -17.96 22.89
N SER A 70 21.10 -17.69 24.20
CA SER A 70 19.92 -17.38 25.02
C SER A 70 19.23 -16.08 24.59
N ASN A 71 20.01 -15.04 24.26
CA ASN A 71 19.45 -13.78 23.79
C ASN A 71 18.80 -13.94 22.43
N ALA A 72 19.45 -14.61 21.46
CA ALA A 72 18.83 -14.88 20.17
C ALA A 72 17.53 -15.67 20.32
N GLY A 73 17.52 -16.69 21.18
CA GLY A 73 16.31 -17.46 21.47
C GLY A 73 15.15 -16.61 22.03
N LYS A 74 15.43 -15.74 23.01
CA LYS A 74 14.44 -14.83 23.60
C LYS A 74 13.90 -13.82 22.60
N GLU A 75 14.78 -13.20 21.82
CA GLU A 75 14.38 -12.25 20.78
C GLU A 75 13.50 -12.93 19.72
N LEU A 76 13.83 -14.15 19.30
CA LEU A 76 12.98 -14.93 18.39
C LEU A 76 11.61 -15.22 19.01
N GLN A 77 11.55 -15.61 20.29
CA GLN A 77 10.28 -15.81 20.99
C GLN A 77 9.43 -14.53 21.01
N LEU A 78 10.04 -13.38 21.34
CA LEU A 78 9.35 -12.08 21.34
C LEU A 78 8.83 -11.72 19.96
N ILE A 79 9.66 -11.83 18.91
CA ILE A 79 9.22 -11.54 17.54
C ILE A 79 8.01 -12.39 17.15
N VAL A 80 8.00 -13.68 17.50
CA VAL A 80 6.88 -14.55 17.15
C VAL A 80 5.63 -14.20 17.96
N LEU A 81 5.76 -14.04 19.28
CA LEU A 81 4.63 -13.79 20.18
C LEU A 81 4.02 -12.39 20.02
N ASP A 82 4.85 -11.38 19.80
CA ASP A 82 4.40 -9.98 19.77
C ASP A 82 4.03 -9.51 18.35
N HIS A 83 4.51 -10.21 17.31
CA HIS A 83 4.29 -9.78 15.92
C HIS A 83 3.68 -10.86 15.04
N ILE A 84 4.33 -12.02 14.89
CA ILE A 84 3.93 -13.00 13.86
C ILE A 84 2.61 -13.69 14.22
N GLN A 85 2.47 -14.15 15.45
CA GLN A 85 1.25 -14.82 15.90
C GLN A 85 0.04 -13.86 15.89
N PRO A 86 0.09 -12.66 16.51
CA PRO A 86 -1.02 -11.72 16.45
C PRO A 86 -1.40 -11.31 15.03
N ALA A 87 -0.42 -11.08 14.15
CA ALA A 87 -0.70 -10.75 12.76
C ALA A 87 -1.42 -11.90 12.03
N THR A 88 -1.00 -13.14 12.26
CA THR A 88 -1.63 -14.33 11.66
C THR A 88 -3.04 -14.55 12.19
N GLU A 89 -3.28 -14.31 13.49
CA GLU A 89 -4.61 -14.38 14.09
C GLU A 89 -5.56 -13.31 13.52
N ILE A 90 -5.08 -12.07 13.33
CA ILE A 90 -5.86 -11.00 12.69
C ILE A 90 -6.19 -11.36 11.23
N ILE A 91 -5.22 -11.89 10.49
CA ILE A 91 -5.44 -12.38 9.12
C ILE A 91 -6.50 -13.49 9.14
N GLY A 92 -6.39 -14.46 10.05
CA GLY A 92 -7.35 -15.55 10.20
C GLY A 92 -8.76 -15.06 10.52
N PHE A 93 -8.88 -14.04 11.38
CA PHE A 93 -10.16 -13.40 11.67
C PHE A 93 -10.78 -12.77 10.42
N ARG A 94 -10.02 -11.96 9.67
CA ARG A 94 -10.51 -11.30 8.43
C ARG A 94 -10.85 -12.30 7.34
N MET A 95 -10.05 -13.35 7.18
CA MET A 95 -10.36 -14.44 6.25
C MET A 95 -11.62 -15.20 6.68
N GLY A 96 -11.85 -15.37 7.98
CA GLY A 96 -13.08 -15.93 8.51
C GLY A 96 -14.33 -15.10 8.17
N GLU A 97 -14.24 -13.76 8.25
CA GLU A 97 -15.32 -12.86 7.81
C GLU A 97 -15.57 -13.00 6.31
N LEU A 98 -14.52 -12.95 5.48
CA LEU A 98 -14.60 -13.14 4.03
C LEU A 98 -15.19 -14.49 3.65
N ARG A 99 -14.84 -15.55 4.39
CA ARG A 99 -15.42 -16.88 4.22
C ARG A 99 -16.93 -16.86 4.47
N GLY A 100 -17.39 -16.16 5.50
CA GLY A 100 -18.82 -15.93 5.75
C GLY A 100 -19.53 -15.24 4.58
N LEU A 101 -18.91 -14.18 4.02
CA LEU A 101 -19.45 -13.45 2.88
C LEU A 101 -19.47 -14.30 1.60
N SER A 102 -18.44 -15.11 1.35
CA SER A 102 -18.34 -15.98 0.16
C SER A 102 -19.47 -17.01 0.07
N ARG A 103 -20.05 -17.40 1.21
CA ARG A 103 -21.21 -18.28 1.28
C ARG A 103 -22.51 -17.61 0.83
N TRP A 104 -22.59 -16.29 0.90
CA TRP A 104 -23.74 -15.54 0.40
C TRP A 104 -23.61 -15.26 -1.10
N ARG A 105 -23.65 -16.34 -1.88
CA ARG A 105 -23.45 -16.31 -3.34
C ARG A 105 -24.42 -15.37 -4.07
N ALA A 106 -25.65 -15.22 -3.58
CA ALA A 106 -26.63 -14.31 -4.16
C ALA A 106 -26.25 -12.82 -4.10
N ARG A 107 -25.32 -12.43 -3.22
CA ARG A 107 -24.82 -11.04 -3.12
C ARG A 107 -23.40 -10.91 -3.65
N TYR A 108 -22.55 -11.88 -3.36
CA TYR A 108 -21.11 -11.77 -3.59
C TYR A 108 -20.58 -12.69 -4.69
N GLY A 109 -21.42 -13.57 -5.25
CA GLY A 109 -21.04 -14.43 -6.37
C GLY A 109 -20.71 -13.63 -7.62
N ASP A 110 -21.52 -12.62 -7.94
CA ASP A 110 -21.36 -11.81 -9.15
C ASP A 110 -20.10 -10.92 -9.12
N ILE A 111 -19.58 -10.60 -7.94
CA ILE A 111 -18.30 -9.89 -7.79
C ILE A 111 -17.09 -10.83 -7.78
N GLY A 112 -17.29 -12.14 -7.96
CA GLY A 112 -16.20 -13.12 -8.03
C GLY A 112 -15.67 -13.61 -6.69
N LEU A 113 -16.40 -13.45 -5.59
CA LEU A 113 -15.99 -13.97 -4.28
C LEU A 113 -16.27 -15.49 -4.20
N ASP A 114 -15.32 -16.29 -4.68
CA ASP A 114 -15.45 -17.75 -4.72
C ASP A 114 -15.24 -18.41 -3.36
N GLU A 115 -16.21 -19.22 -2.92
CA GLU A 115 -16.17 -19.91 -1.62
C GLU A 115 -15.01 -20.91 -1.51
N LYS A 116 -14.67 -21.65 -2.57
CA LYS A 116 -13.64 -22.70 -2.48
C LYS A 116 -12.25 -22.11 -2.34
N LEU A 117 -11.98 -21.03 -3.08
CA LEU A 117 -10.70 -20.33 -2.97
C LEU A 117 -10.54 -19.66 -1.61
N ILE A 118 -11.62 -19.05 -1.09
CA ILE A 118 -11.60 -18.44 0.25
C ILE A 118 -11.50 -19.51 1.35
N ASP A 119 -12.15 -20.67 1.20
CA ASP A 119 -12.03 -21.82 2.09
C ASP A 119 -10.57 -22.32 2.14
N ASN A 120 -9.93 -22.55 0.97
CA ASN A 120 -8.53 -22.95 0.87
C ASN A 120 -7.60 -21.89 1.49
N ALA A 121 -7.81 -20.61 1.19
CA ALA A 121 -7.03 -19.52 1.76
C ALA A 121 -7.16 -19.47 3.30
N THR A 122 -8.37 -19.69 3.83
CA THR A 122 -8.62 -19.76 5.29
C THR A 122 -7.89 -20.95 5.91
N GLU A 123 -7.91 -22.10 5.25
CA GLU A 123 -7.17 -23.29 5.69
C GLU A 123 -5.65 -23.05 5.73
N ARG A 124 -5.09 -22.36 4.71
CA ARG A 124 -3.66 -22.02 4.68
C ARG A 124 -3.23 -21.10 5.84
N VAL A 125 -4.09 -20.17 6.24
CA VAL A 125 -3.83 -19.36 7.45
C VAL A 125 -3.81 -20.23 8.71
N GLY A 126 -4.74 -21.20 8.79
CA GLY A 126 -4.78 -22.18 9.88
C GLY A 126 -3.49 -23.02 9.95
N MET A 127 -3.00 -23.50 8.81
CA MET A 127 -1.74 -24.27 8.72
C MET A 127 -0.52 -23.44 9.14
N LEU A 128 -0.47 -22.17 8.72
CA LEU A 128 0.57 -21.26 9.18
C LEU A 128 0.54 -21.08 10.70
N LEU A 129 -0.65 -20.91 11.29
CA LEU A 129 -0.80 -20.78 12.74
C LEU A 129 -0.32 -22.04 13.49
N VAL A 130 -0.65 -23.23 12.98
CA VAL A 130 -0.13 -24.50 13.52
C VAL A 130 1.40 -24.53 13.47
N GLN A 131 2.02 -24.10 12.36
CA GLN A 131 3.49 -24.04 12.28
C GLN A 131 4.10 -23.00 13.21
N ILE A 132 3.46 -21.85 13.41
CA ILE A 132 3.93 -20.82 14.35
C ILE A 132 3.97 -21.38 15.78
N VAL A 133 2.89 -22.03 16.21
CA VAL A 133 2.81 -22.65 17.54
C VAL A 133 3.84 -23.77 17.70
N ARG A 134 3.98 -24.63 16.69
CA ARG A 134 5.01 -25.68 16.69
C ARG A 134 6.42 -25.11 16.76
N PHE A 135 6.71 -24.06 15.98
CA PHE A 135 8.00 -23.38 16.01
C PHE A 135 8.33 -22.86 17.40
N LEU A 136 7.37 -22.21 18.08
CA LEU A 136 7.55 -21.74 19.46
C LEU A 136 7.84 -22.87 20.45
N GLN A 137 7.17 -24.01 20.32
CA GLN A 137 7.41 -25.18 21.17
C GLN A 137 8.81 -25.74 20.98
N ILE A 138 9.24 -25.89 19.72
CA ILE A 138 10.58 -26.40 19.38
C ILE A 138 11.65 -25.40 19.84
N LEU A 139 11.45 -24.09 19.60
CA LEU A 139 12.34 -23.03 20.06
C LEU A 139 12.51 -23.04 21.57
N SER A 140 11.41 -23.16 22.31
CA SER A 140 11.45 -23.20 23.78
C SER A 140 12.19 -24.44 24.29
N SER A 141 11.95 -25.61 23.68
CA SER A 141 12.67 -26.85 24.01
C SER A 141 14.17 -26.74 23.75
N VAL A 142 14.56 -26.21 22.59
CA VAL A 142 15.96 -26.03 22.19
C VAL A 142 16.67 -25.08 23.15
N ILE A 143 16.09 -23.91 23.44
CA ILE A 143 16.66 -22.94 24.38
C ILE A 143 16.85 -23.56 25.78
N GLN A 144 15.87 -24.33 26.25
CA GLN A 144 15.95 -25.01 27.55
C GLN A 144 17.10 -26.03 27.58
N GLN A 145 17.26 -26.83 26.51
CA GLN A 145 18.34 -27.82 26.42
C GLN A 145 19.72 -27.16 26.35
N PHE A 146 19.87 -26.07 25.59
CA PHE A 146 21.12 -25.28 25.59
C PHE A 146 21.43 -24.71 26.97
N SER A 147 20.44 -24.13 27.66
CA SER A 147 20.61 -23.59 29.01
C SER A 147 21.07 -24.67 30.00
N ASN A 148 20.46 -25.86 29.94
CA ASN A 148 20.84 -27.00 30.77
C ASN A 148 22.26 -27.49 30.46
N PHE A 149 22.62 -27.61 29.18
CA PHE A 149 23.97 -27.98 28.74
C PHE A 149 25.03 -27.00 29.23
N PHE A 150 24.81 -25.69 29.06
CA PHE A 150 25.75 -24.68 29.53
C PHE A 150 25.85 -24.61 31.06
N SER A 151 24.76 -24.88 31.78
CA SER A 151 24.75 -24.95 33.24
C SER A 151 25.61 -26.12 33.74
N TRP A 152 25.49 -27.28 33.09
CA TRP A 152 26.36 -28.43 33.33
C TRP A 152 27.84 -28.11 33.02
N LEU A 153 28.11 -27.54 31.84
CA LEU A 153 29.48 -27.26 31.41
C LEU A 153 30.16 -26.21 32.30
N LEU A 154 29.39 -25.23 32.79
CA LEU A 154 29.88 -24.22 33.74
C LEU A 154 30.23 -24.86 35.08
N ARG A 155 29.42 -25.82 35.54
CA ARG A 155 29.74 -26.61 36.74
C ARG A 155 31.04 -27.40 36.54
N CYS A 156 31.23 -28.06 35.39
CA CYS A 156 32.47 -28.77 35.08
C CYS A 156 33.69 -27.83 35.10
N ASN A 157 33.58 -26.65 34.47
CA ASN A 157 34.66 -25.65 34.47
C ASN A 157 35.03 -25.20 35.89
N LYS A 158 34.04 -24.89 36.74
CA LYS A 158 34.29 -24.48 38.13
C LYS A 158 34.93 -25.58 38.99
N ILE A 159 34.51 -26.84 38.80
CA ILE A 159 35.12 -27.99 39.48
C ILE A 159 36.60 -28.13 39.09
N LEU A 160 36.91 -27.99 37.79
CA LEU A 160 38.28 -28.05 37.29
C LEU A 160 39.17 -26.92 37.82
N MET A 161 38.60 -25.74 38.05
CA MET A 161 39.29 -24.58 38.62
C MET A 161 39.38 -24.62 40.16
N SER A 162 38.86 -25.67 40.81
CA SER A 162 38.84 -25.82 42.28
C SER A 162 38.16 -24.66 43.03
N GLU A 163 37.09 -24.10 42.45
CA GLU A 163 36.25 -23.07 43.11
C GLU A 163 35.33 -23.67 44.19
N SER A 164 34.95 -22.88 45.20
CA SER A 164 34.12 -23.33 46.33
C SER A 164 32.72 -23.81 45.91
N SER A 165 32.27 -24.91 46.53
CA SER A 165 31.15 -25.74 46.07
C SER A 165 29.74 -25.16 46.26
N ASP A 166 29.59 -24.02 46.92
CA ASP A 166 28.29 -23.58 47.45
C ASP A 166 27.35 -22.96 46.40
N GLN A 167 27.78 -22.79 45.13
CA GLN A 167 27.00 -22.13 44.06
C GLN A 167 27.08 -22.84 42.70
N PHE A 168 27.11 -24.17 42.66
CA PHE A 168 27.07 -24.87 41.37
C PHE A 168 25.68 -24.78 40.73
N PRO A 169 25.60 -24.45 39.42
CA PRO A 169 24.34 -24.51 38.69
C PRO A 169 23.74 -25.92 38.77
N GLN A 170 22.43 -26.00 39.04
CA GLN A 170 21.69 -27.24 38.90
C GLN A 170 21.57 -27.60 37.41
N TYR A 171 21.65 -28.88 37.10
CA TYR A 171 21.47 -29.41 35.75
C TYR A 171 20.79 -30.77 35.82
N ASN A 172 20.08 -31.13 34.76
CA ASN A 172 19.51 -32.45 34.56
C ASN A 172 20.40 -33.22 33.58
N SER A 173 20.94 -34.37 34.00
CA SER A 173 21.84 -35.21 33.20
C SER A 173 21.17 -35.81 31.96
N GLU A 174 19.90 -36.20 32.05
CA GLU A 174 19.15 -36.77 30.91
C GLU A 174 19.02 -35.73 29.79
N LEU A 175 18.73 -34.47 30.14
CA LEU A 175 18.66 -33.38 29.17
C LEU A 175 20.03 -33.07 28.54
N VAL A 176 21.13 -33.26 29.26
CA VAL A 176 22.49 -33.14 28.67
C VAL A 176 22.72 -34.26 27.65
N ILE A 177 22.31 -35.50 27.95
CA ILE A 177 22.42 -36.64 27.01
C ILE A 177 21.59 -36.37 25.76
N MET A 178 20.35 -35.88 25.92
CA MET A 178 19.48 -35.54 24.79
C MET A 178 20.10 -34.43 23.93
N PHE A 179 20.63 -33.38 24.56
CA PHE A 179 21.32 -32.31 23.85
C PHE A 179 22.52 -32.83 23.06
N LEU A 180 23.39 -33.62 23.69
CA LEU A 180 24.59 -34.18 23.06
C LEU A 180 24.26 -35.09 21.87
N LYS A 181 23.19 -35.87 21.97
CA LYS A 181 22.77 -36.79 20.89
C LYS A 181 22.07 -36.09 19.73
N PHE A 182 21.23 -35.09 20.02
CA PHE A 182 20.30 -34.55 19.01
C PHE A 182 20.58 -33.09 18.62
N LEU A 183 21.09 -32.25 19.51
CA LEU A 183 21.24 -30.80 19.27
C LEU A 183 22.69 -30.33 19.13
N TYR A 184 23.68 -31.15 19.50
CA TYR A 184 25.09 -30.77 19.41
C TYR A 184 25.54 -30.56 17.95
N HIS A 185 25.02 -31.37 17.03
CA HIS A 185 25.33 -31.29 15.60
C HIS A 185 24.14 -30.85 14.73
N GLN A 186 22.91 -30.96 15.23
CA GLN A 186 21.71 -30.62 14.46
C GLN A 186 21.11 -29.32 14.97
N ASP A 187 20.60 -28.51 14.04
CA ASP A 187 19.92 -27.25 14.34
C ASP A 187 18.49 -27.29 13.79
N PRO A 188 17.51 -27.77 14.59
CA PRO A 188 16.13 -27.85 14.14
C PRO A 188 15.50 -26.46 13.92
N ILE A 189 16.00 -25.42 14.61
CA ILE A 189 15.47 -24.05 14.46
C ILE A 189 15.88 -23.46 13.12
N ARG A 190 17.13 -23.68 12.70
CA ARG A 190 17.58 -23.29 11.36
C ARG A 190 16.75 -23.98 10.28
N LEU A 191 16.48 -25.27 10.40
CA LEU A 191 15.67 -26.01 9.43
C LEU A 191 14.25 -25.43 9.30
N LEU A 192 13.61 -25.08 10.42
CA LEU A 192 12.26 -24.49 10.41
C LEU A 192 12.21 -23.06 9.87
N LEU A 193 13.31 -22.32 10.02
CA LEU A 193 13.46 -20.95 9.52
C LEU A 193 14.07 -20.88 8.12
N ASP A 194 14.45 -22.03 7.52
CA ASP A 194 15.10 -22.05 6.23
C ASP A 194 14.16 -21.50 5.15
N GLN A 195 14.72 -20.64 4.31
CA GLN A 195 14.02 -19.92 3.24
C GLN A 195 14.35 -20.50 1.87
N SER A 196 15.14 -21.57 1.80
CA SER A 196 15.50 -22.17 0.52
C SER A 196 14.27 -22.81 -0.15
N ASP A 197 14.23 -22.74 -1.49
CA ASP A 197 13.21 -23.41 -2.30
C ASP A 197 13.39 -24.94 -2.34
N VAL A 198 14.36 -25.49 -1.59
CA VAL A 198 14.56 -26.93 -1.48
C VAL A 198 13.51 -27.49 -0.54
N ASP A 199 12.78 -28.50 -1.00
CA ASP A 199 11.77 -29.23 -0.22
C ASP A 199 12.43 -29.97 0.95
N HIS A 200 12.65 -29.24 2.04
CA HIS A 200 13.07 -29.80 3.31
C HIS A 200 11.87 -30.47 3.95
N HIS A 201 11.87 -31.80 3.92
CA HIS A 201 10.87 -32.60 4.59
C HIS A 201 11.28 -32.81 6.06
N VAL A 202 10.64 -32.07 6.96
CA VAL A 202 10.87 -32.24 8.40
C VAL A 202 10.36 -33.63 8.80
N HIS A 203 11.23 -34.45 9.38
CA HIS A 203 10.81 -35.77 9.87
C HIS A 203 9.85 -35.59 11.04
N VAL A 204 8.66 -36.17 10.93
CA VAL A 204 7.62 -36.17 11.96
C VAL A 204 7.39 -37.61 12.37
N ASP A 205 7.22 -37.84 13.66
CA ASP A 205 6.93 -39.15 14.21
C ASP A 205 5.61 -39.72 13.66
N THR A 206 5.60 -41.03 13.37
CA THR A 206 4.47 -41.73 12.76
C THR A 206 3.20 -41.69 13.62
N ASP A 207 3.32 -41.69 14.96
CA ASP A 207 2.14 -41.59 15.81
C ASP A 207 1.52 -40.20 15.74
N THR A 208 2.35 -39.16 15.57
CA THR A 208 1.89 -37.78 15.39
C THR A 208 1.14 -37.62 14.07
N ILE A 209 1.67 -38.19 12.97
CA ILE A 209 1.00 -38.18 11.66
C ILE A 209 -0.38 -38.85 11.76
N ARG A 210 -0.45 -40.04 12.37
CA ARG A 210 -1.72 -40.75 12.55
C ARG A 210 -2.75 -39.92 13.32
N ARG A 211 -2.32 -39.20 14.36
CA ARG A 211 -3.22 -38.31 15.13
C ARG A 211 -3.72 -37.13 14.28
N VAL A 212 -2.89 -36.56 13.40
CA VAL A 212 -3.31 -35.50 12.48
C VAL A 212 -4.36 -36.02 11.51
N GLU A 213 -4.16 -37.21 10.93
CA GLU A 213 -5.14 -37.85 10.04
C GLU A 213 -6.48 -38.14 10.75
N GLU A 214 -6.44 -38.51 12.04
CA GLU A 214 -7.64 -38.67 12.87
C GLU A 214 -8.37 -37.33 13.06
N LEU A 215 -7.65 -36.22 13.27
CA LEU A 215 -8.24 -34.89 13.39
C LEU A 215 -8.93 -34.45 12.10
N THR A 216 -8.36 -34.74 10.93
CA THR A 216 -9.01 -34.46 9.64
C THR A 216 -10.36 -35.17 9.53
N LYS A 217 -10.48 -36.42 10.00
CA LYS A 217 -11.76 -37.16 10.03
C LYS A 217 -12.79 -36.56 10.97
N LEU A 218 -12.35 -35.79 11.98
CA LEU A 218 -13.21 -35.10 12.95
C LEU A 218 -13.61 -33.68 12.49
N GLY A 219 -13.33 -33.32 11.24
CA GLY A 219 -13.62 -31.98 10.70
C GLY A 219 -12.52 -30.96 10.99
N GLY A 220 -11.31 -31.41 11.33
CA GLY A 220 -10.11 -30.58 11.30
C GLY A 220 -9.69 -30.20 9.88
N PHE A 221 -8.53 -29.55 9.77
CA PHE A 221 -7.97 -29.17 8.48
C PHE A 221 -7.69 -30.40 7.59
N ALA A 222 -7.84 -30.23 6.28
CA ALA A 222 -7.61 -31.25 5.27
C ALA A 222 -6.13 -31.46 4.98
N ASP A 223 -5.29 -30.43 5.14
CA ASP A 223 -3.83 -30.55 4.97
C ASP A 223 -3.16 -31.23 6.17
N ALA A 224 -2.88 -32.53 6.02
CA ALA A 224 -2.14 -33.34 7.00
C ALA A 224 -0.61 -33.20 6.86
N ASP A 225 -0.11 -32.67 5.74
CA ASP A 225 1.31 -32.58 5.43
C ASP A 225 1.97 -31.31 5.99
N CYS A 226 1.20 -30.43 6.62
CA CYS A 226 1.71 -29.16 7.16
C CYS A 226 2.91 -29.38 8.09
N LEU A 227 2.92 -30.45 8.90
CA LEU A 227 4.01 -30.76 9.83
C LEU A 227 5.32 -31.15 9.13
N HIS A 228 5.30 -31.50 7.86
CA HIS A 228 6.52 -31.81 7.11
C HIS A 228 7.18 -30.56 6.52
N ARG A 229 6.48 -29.43 6.53
CA ARG A 229 6.91 -28.20 5.85
C ARG A 229 7.52 -27.22 6.85
N THR A 230 8.32 -26.29 6.33
CA THR A 230 8.93 -25.22 7.13
C THR A 230 7.94 -24.07 7.33
N LEU A 231 8.25 -23.18 8.28
CA LEU A 231 7.45 -21.98 8.52
C LEU A 231 7.40 -21.08 7.27
N ALA A 232 8.51 -20.96 6.56
CA ALA A 232 8.60 -20.18 5.32
C ALA A 232 7.72 -20.77 4.21
N LYS A 233 7.70 -22.11 4.06
CA LYS A 233 6.90 -22.78 3.04
C LYS A 233 5.41 -22.63 3.27
N GLU A 234 4.94 -22.75 4.52
CA GLU A 234 3.53 -22.48 4.84
C GLU A 234 3.13 -21.02 4.58
N PHE A 235 4.03 -20.08 4.87
CA PHE A 235 3.80 -18.68 4.55
C PHE A 235 3.65 -18.45 3.04
N GLN A 236 4.52 -19.06 2.22
CA GLN A 236 4.42 -18.99 0.75
C GLN A 236 3.11 -19.60 0.24
N TYR A 237 2.68 -20.73 0.79
CA TYR A 237 1.39 -21.32 0.39
C TYR A 237 0.20 -20.45 0.75
N MET A 238 0.21 -19.84 1.94
CA MET A 238 -0.78 -18.83 2.29
C MET A 238 -0.78 -17.67 1.29
N GLU A 239 0.39 -17.10 0.97
CA GLU A 239 0.49 -15.99 0.01
C GLU A 239 -0.02 -16.37 -1.38
N SER A 240 0.32 -17.55 -1.88
CA SER A 240 -0.16 -18.04 -3.18
C SER A 240 -1.69 -18.21 -3.21
N SER A 241 -2.26 -18.80 -2.16
CA SER A 241 -3.71 -18.97 -2.04
C SER A 241 -4.44 -17.63 -1.97
N PHE A 242 -3.84 -16.61 -1.35
CA PHE A 242 -4.41 -15.26 -1.28
C PHE A 242 -4.37 -14.58 -2.65
N LYS A 243 -3.27 -14.73 -3.39
CA LYS A 243 -3.16 -14.21 -4.76
C LYS A 243 -4.24 -14.81 -5.65
N GLU A 244 -4.46 -16.11 -5.59
CA GLU A 244 -5.52 -16.77 -6.35
C GLU A 244 -6.92 -16.28 -5.93
N ALA A 245 -7.21 -16.27 -4.62
CA ALA A 245 -8.52 -15.87 -4.10
C ALA A 245 -8.86 -14.40 -4.39
N PHE A 246 -7.89 -13.49 -4.30
CA PHE A 246 -8.10 -12.06 -4.52
C PHE A 246 -7.98 -11.62 -5.98
N ASN A 247 -7.38 -12.44 -6.84
CA ASN A 247 -7.39 -12.18 -8.28
C ASN A 247 -8.77 -12.48 -8.89
N MET A 248 -9.56 -13.40 -8.32
CA MET A 248 -10.87 -13.75 -8.86
C MET A 248 -11.87 -12.58 -8.93
N PRO A 249 -12.02 -11.74 -7.89
CA PRO A 249 -12.85 -10.55 -8.01
C PRO A 249 -12.39 -9.58 -9.10
N TYR A 250 -11.07 -9.40 -9.23
CA TYR A 250 -10.50 -8.56 -10.28
C TYR A 250 -10.85 -9.09 -11.68
N GLU A 251 -10.63 -10.38 -11.93
CA GLU A 251 -10.97 -11.02 -13.20
C GLU A 251 -12.48 -11.06 -13.49
N THR A 252 -13.31 -11.11 -12.45
CA THR A 252 -14.76 -11.15 -12.61
C THR A 252 -15.29 -9.75 -12.94
N ILE A 253 -14.95 -8.74 -12.14
CA ILE A 253 -15.42 -7.36 -12.34
C ILE A 253 -14.85 -6.77 -13.63
N SER A 254 -13.59 -7.04 -13.97
CA SER A 254 -12.99 -6.51 -15.21
C SER A 254 -13.69 -6.98 -16.48
N LYS A 255 -14.33 -8.16 -16.47
CA LYS A 255 -15.14 -8.66 -17.60
C LYS A 255 -16.49 -7.95 -17.70
N GLU A 256 -17.01 -7.45 -16.59
CA GLU A 256 -18.27 -6.69 -16.54
C GLU A 256 -18.08 -5.21 -16.92
N ILE A 257 -16.86 -4.67 -16.84
CA ILE A 257 -16.56 -3.30 -17.29
C ILE A 257 -16.53 -3.26 -18.82
N ILE A 258 -17.63 -2.82 -19.42
CA ILE A 258 -17.77 -2.66 -20.86
C ILE A 258 -17.74 -1.16 -21.19
N CYS A 259 -16.97 -0.78 -22.21
CA CYS A 259 -17.03 0.57 -22.77
C CYS A 259 -18.32 0.70 -23.59
N GLU A 260 -19.37 1.27 -23.00
CA GLU A 260 -20.64 1.51 -23.70
C GLU A 260 -20.52 2.62 -24.75
N GLN A 261 -19.71 3.64 -24.46
CA GLN A 261 -19.64 4.85 -25.25
C GLN A 261 -18.20 5.37 -25.36
N LEU A 262 -17.86 5.79 -26.57
CA LEU A 262 -16.60 6.43 -26.90
C LEU A 262 -16.90 7.76 -27.59
N LEU A 263 -16.52 8.88 -26.95
CA LEU A 263 -16.66 10.21 -27.54
C LEU A 263 -15.30 10.70 -28.08
N PRO A 264 -15.07 10.65 -29.41
CA PRO A 264 -13.89 11.28 -29.97
C PRO A 264 -14.01 12.80 -29.85
N LEU A 265 -13.07 13.44 -29.16
CA LEU A 265 -13.10 14.90 -28.96
C LEU A 265 -12.57 15.65 -30.19
N PHE A 266 -11.39 15.27 -30.69
CA PHE A 266 -10.80 15.85 -31.91
C PHE A 266 -9.74 14.92 -32.52
N PRO A 267 -9.55 14.96 -33.85
CA PRO A 267 -8.47 14.23 -34.52
C PRO A 267 -7.12 14.96 -34.36
N PHE A 268 -6.05 14.22 -34.13
CA PHE A 268 -4.68 14.76 -34.17
C PHE A 268 -4.10 14.62 -35.58
N PRO A 269 -3.56 15.68 -36.20
CA PRO A 269 -2.78 15.54 -37.42
C PRO A 269 -1.49 14.78 -37.08
N SER A 270 -1.25 13.67 -37.76
CA SER A 270 -0.02 12.88 -37.64
C SER A 270 1.17 13.64 -38.25
N SER A 271 1.74 14.60 -37.52
CA SER A 271 2.95 15.30 -37.96
C SER A 271 3.95 15.53 -36.81
N THR A 272 5.08 14.83 -36.95
CA THR A 272 6.38 14.90 -36.24
C THR A 272 6.42 14.59 -34.73
N PRO A 273 7.37 13.76 -34.26
CA PRO A 273 7.35 13.17 -32.90
C PRO A 273 7.96 14.06 -31.81
N SER A 274 8.19 15.35 -32.05
CA SER A 274 9.17 16.12 -31.26
C SER A 274 8.63 17.16 -30.29
N VAL A 275 7.33 17.27 -30.08
CA VAL A 275 6.80 17.99 -28.90
C VAL A 275 5.52 17.26 -28.46
N HIS A 276 5.54 16.62 -27.30
CA HIS A 276 4.29 16.26 -26.62
C HIS A 276 3.52 17.56 -26.38
N SER A 277 2.62 17.94 -27.28
CA SER A 277 1.67 19.01 -27.02
C SER A 277 0.67 18.46 -26.02
N ASN A 278 1.00 18.51 -24.73
CA ASN A 278 0.04 18.25 -23.67
C ASN A 278 -1.10 19.25 -23.86
N ILE A 279 -2.27 18.75 -24.22
CA ILE A 279 -3.46 19.59 -24.32
C ILE A 279 -3.97 19.80 -22.91
N PRO A 280 -4.03 21.06 -22.43
CA PRO A 280 -4.59 21.37 -21.13
C PRO A 280 -5.98 20.74 -21.01
N THR A 281 -6.13 19.83 -20.05
CA THR A 281 -7.36 19.09 -19.82
C THR A 281 -7.59 18.99 -18.31
N SER A 282 -8.79 19.36 -17.88
CA SER A 282 -9.23 19.26 -16.49
C SER A 282 -10.51 18.42 -16.45
N VAL A 283 -10.52 17.40 -15.60
CA VAL A 283 -11.70 16.57 -15.34
C VAL A 283 -12.10 16.77 -13.88
N SER A 284 -13.35 17.11 -13.63
CA SER A 284 -13.86 17.39 -12.27
C SER A 284 -15.29 16.92 -12.10
N PHE A 285 -15.64 16.55 -10.86
CA PHE A 285 -16.98 16.10 -10.49
C PHE A 285 -17.52 17.02 -9.39
N TYR A 286 -18.71 17.56 -9.58
CA TYR A 286 -19.39 18.43 -8.62
C TYR A 286 -20.77 17.85 -8.27
N ARG A 287 -21.19 18.02 -7.02
CA ARG A 287 -22.52 17.62 -6.58
C ARG A 287 -23.57 18.56 -7.20
N ASP A 288 -24.62 18.00 -7.80
CA ASP A 288 -25.74 18.77 -8.33
C ASP A 288 -26.54 19.37 -7.17
N ALA A 289 -26.55 20.70 -7.06
CA ALA A 289 -27.23 21.43 -6.00
C ALA A 289 -28.75 21.57 -6.25
N ALA A 290 -29.27 21.05 -7.37
CA ALA A 290 -30.69 21.16 -7.72
C ALA A 290 -31.63 20.26 -6.89
N SER A 291 -31.11 19.47 -5.95
CA SER A 291 -31.90 18.56 -5.11
C SER A 291 -32.03 19.06 -3.67
N ASP A 292 -32.79 20.13 -3.43
CA ASP A 292 -33.29 20.51 -2.09
C ASP A 292 -34.48 19.63 -1.65
N ALA A 293 -34.43 18.32 -1.92
CA ALA A 293 -35.37 17.37 -1.35
C ALA A 293 -34.82 16.88 0.01
N PRO A 294 -35.66 16.73 1.05
CA PRO A 294 -35.20 16.23 2.34
C PRO A 294 -34.58 14.83 2.17
N PRO A 295 -33.55 14.47 2.97
CA PRO A 295 -32.84 13.21 2.82
C PRO A 295 -33.78 12.06 3.15
N CYS A 296 -34.43 11.51 2.13
CA CYS A 296 -35.03 10.18 2.19
C CYS A 296 -33.92 9.19 1.82
N GLU A 297 -33.79 8.10 2.59
CA GLU A 297 -32.64 7.17 2.63
C GLU A 297 -32.29 6.42 1.32
N MET A 298 -32.74 6.89 0.15
CA MET A 298 -32.52 6.26 -1.16
C MET A 298 -32.24 7.24 -2.32
N SER A 299 -32.10 8.55 -2.11
CA SER A 299 -31.68 9.47 -3.18
C SER A 299 -30.16 9.47 -3.31
N GLN A 300 -29.62 8.75 -4.31
CA GLN A 300 -28.22 8.87 -4.70
C GLN A 300 -27.91 10.35 -4.99
N GLU A 301 -26.94 10.93 -4.29
CA GLU A 301 -26.46 12.27 -4.57
C GLU A 301 -25.97 12.32 -6.02
N LYS A 302 -26.66 13.09 -6.87
CA LYS A 302 -26.35 13.16 -8.29
C LYS A 302 -25.06 13.96 -8.49
N LEU A 303 -24.00 13.29 -8.91
CA LEU A 303 -22.74 13.93 -9.30
C LEU A 303 -22.83 14.33 -10.78
N MET A 304 -22.47 15.57 -11.08
CA MET A 304 -22.30 16.08 -12.42
C MET A 304 -20.82 16.16 -12.75
N ASP A 305 -20.47 15.64 -13.90
CA ASP A 305 -19.12 15.56 -14.40
C ASP A 305 -18.85 16.66 -15.43
N TYR A 306 -17.63 17.18 -15.39
CA TYR A 306 -17.15 18.27 -16.25
C TYR A 306 -15.80 17.88 -16.84
N ILE A 307 -15.68 18.06 -18.15
CA ILE A 307 -14.41 17.93 -18.87
C ILE A 307 -14.15 19.26 -19.56
N ALA A 308 -13.08 19.92 -19.15
CA ALA A 308 -12.64 21.16 -19.76
C ALA A 308 -11.33 20.90 -20.51
N PHE A 309 -11.23 21.29 -21.77
CA PHE A 309 -10.03 21.09 -22.57
C PHE A 309 -9.85 22.20 -23.61
N LYS A 310 -8.60 22.45 -24.00
CA LYS A 310 -8.29 23.37 -25.08
C LYS A 310 -8.49 22.71 -26.44
N ILE A 311 -9.19 23.38 -27.36
CA ILE A 311 -9.33 22.94 -28.75
C ILE A 311 -8.06 23.35 -29.52
N PRO A 312 -7.37 22.41 -30.20
CA PRO A 312 -6.23 22.73 -31.05
C PRO A 312 -6.64 23.67 -32.20
N GLU A 313 -5.78 24.64 -32.54
CA GLU A 313 -6.02 25.54 -33.66
C GLU A 313 -5.90 24.78 -34.98
N TRP A 314 -7.01 24.59 -35.68
CA TRP A 314 -7.03 24.04 -37.03
C TRP A 314 -6.85 25.15 -38.06
N SER A 315 -6.14 24.85 -39.13
CA SER A 315 -5.76 25.79 -40.19
C SER A 315 -6.92 26.33 -41.05
N SER A 316 -8.19 26.23 -40.62
CA SER A 316 -9.34 26.63 -41.44
C SER A 316 -10.62 27.09 -40.70
N SER A 317 -10.56 27.49 -39.43
CA SER A 317 -11.72 28.07 -38.72
C SER A 317 -11.42 29.46 -38.17
N ASP A 318 -12.39 30.38 -38.23
CA ASP A 318 -12.39 31.73 -37.58
C ASP A 318 -12.37 31.66 -36.03
N VAL A 319 -11.97 30.53 -35.47
CA VAL A 319 -12.07 30.18 -34.05
C VAL A 319 -10.67 29.76 -33.58
N SER A 320 -9.85 30.74 -33.23
CA SER A 320 -8.53 30.55 -32.60
C SER A 320 -8.68 30.56 -31.07
N ASN A 321 -7.79 29.86 -30.38
CA ASN A 321 -7.67 29.92 -28.91
C ASN A 321 -8.96 29.65 -28.10
N CYS A 322 -9.62 28.51 -28.39
CA CYS A 322 -10.85 28.13 -27.70
C CYS A 322 -10.67 27.04 -26.63
N ILE A 323 -11.47 27.15 -25.57
CA ILE A 323 -11.59 26.17 -24.49
C ILE A 323 -13.01 25.62 -24.50
N CYS A 324 -13.14 24.30 -24.56
CA CYS A 324 -14.41 23.62 -24.48
C CYS A 324 -14.61 23.10 -23.06
N ILE A 325 -15.79 23.34 -22.49
CA ILE A 325 -16.25 22.71 -21.25
C ILE A 325 -17.47 21.87 -21.59
N LEU A 326 -17.34 20.57 -21.44
CA LEU A 326 -18.41 19.59 -21.59
C LEU A 326 -18.92 19.19 -20.22
N ARG A 327 -20.24 19.01 -20.09
CA ARG A 327 -20.85 18.48 -18.86
C ARG A 327 -21.89 17.39 -19.14
N GLY A 328 -22.07 16.49 -18.18
CA GLY A 328 -23.18 15.53 -18.14
C GLY A 328 -22.93 14.22 -18.88
N PHE A 329 -21.73 13.65 -18.80
CA PHE A 329 -21.47 12.30 -19.31
C PHE A 329 -21.95 11.23 -18.33
N MET A 330 -21.98 11.53 -17.03
CA MET A 330 -22.40 10.59 -15.97
C MET A 330 -23.89 10.68 -15.62
N ASP A 331 -24.71 11.34 -16.46
CA ASP A 331 -26.16 11.39 -16.26
C ASP A 331 -26.78 10.00 -16.57
N GLU A 332 -26.62 9.06 -15.62
CA GLU A 332 -26.89 7.64 -15.80
C GLU A 332 -28.38 7.25 -15.65
N VAL A 333 -28.66 6.12 -16.32
CA VAL A 333 -29.81 5.20 -16.24
C VAL A 333 -30.99 5.45 -17.19
N ASP A 334 -31.54 6.65 -17.34
CA ASP A 334 -32.77 6.82 -18.15
C ASP A 334 -32.53 7.09 -19.66
N ASN A 335 -31.38 7.66 -20.03
CA ASN A 335 -31.11 8.07 -21.42
C ASN A 335 -30.38 7.01 -22.27
N ALA A 336 -29.74 6.02 -21.63
CA ALA A 336 -29.05 4.93 -22.33
C ALA A 336 -30.00 4.11 -23.23
N ARG A 337 -31.29 4.02 -22.89
CA ARG A 337 -32.30 3.37 -23.74
C ARG A 337 -32.77 4.19 -24.94
N LYS A 338 -32.46 5.50 -24.99
CA LYS A 338 -32.99 6.43 -26.00
C LYS A 338 -31.95 6.90 -27.02
N GLY A 339 -30.67 6.57 -26.85
CA GLY A 339 -29.63 6.88 -27.84
C GLY A 339 -29.28 8.37 -27.97
N TYR A 340 -29.70 9.21 -27.01
CA TYR A 340 -29.38 10.64 -26.99
C TYR A 340 -28.59 10.96 -25.72
N ILE A 341 -27.38 11.48 -25.90
CA ILE A 341 -26.57 12.02 -24.80
C ILE A 341 -26.98 13.49 -24.64
N ASN A 342 -27.55 13.86 -23.49
CA ASN A 342 -27.79 15.26 -23.15
C ASN A 342 -26.47 15.91 -22.70
N LEU A 343 -25.51 15.96 -23.62
CA LEU A 343 -24.26 16.69 -23.44
C LEU A 343 -24.54 18.18 -23.62
N ASP A 344 -24.21 18.94 -22.58
CA ASP A 344 -24.18 20.38 -22.64
C ASP A 344 -22.73 20.82 -22.86
N ALA A 345 -22.51 21.63 -23.89
CA ALA A 345 -21.19 22.10 -24.27
C ALA A 345 -21.14 23.64 -24.22
N LEU A 346 -20.09 24.14 -23.56
CA LEU A 346 -19.77 25.55 -23.49
C LEU A 346 -18.45 25.79 -24.23
N LEU A 347 -18.44 26.72 -25.16
CA LEU A 347 -17.25 27.15 -25.88
C LEU A 347 -16.83 28.54 -25.40
N LEU A 348 -15.60 28.65 -24.92
CA LEU A 348 -14.97 29.89 -24.47
C LEU A 348 -13.92 30.29 -25.50
N SER A 349 -14.09 31.45 -26.14
CA SER A 349 -13.05 32.04 -26.98
C SER A 349 -12.19 32.99 -26.15
N VAL A 350 -10.89 32.74 -26.09
CA VAL A 350 -9.92 33.64 -25.46
C VAL A 350 -9.35 34.57 -26.54
N SER A 351 -9.21 35.86 -26.24
CA SER A 351 -8.71 36.87 -27.21
C SER A 351 -7.38 36.47 -27.85
N GLU A 352 -7.13 36.91 -29.09
CA GLU A 352 -5.93 36.59 -29.89
C GLU A 352 -4.62 37.04 -29.22
N ASP A 353 -4.68 37.98 -28.29
CA ASP A 353 -3.52 38.48 -27.53
C ASP A 353 -3.02 37.51 -26.46
N PHE A 354 -3.78 36.45 -26.21
CA PHE A 354 -3.63 35.55 -25.09
C PHE A 354 -3.56 34.10 -25.60
N ASN A 355 -2.91 33.19 -24.89
CA ASN A 355 -2.82 31.77 -25.26
C ASN A 355 -2.97 30.90 -24.02
N CYS A 356 -4.01 30.05 -23.98
CA CYS A 356 -4.21 29.15 -22.85
C CYS A 356 -3.07 28.11 -22.77
N VAL A 357 -2.33 28.13 -21.65
CA VAL A 357 -1.20 27.24 -21.36
C VAL A 357 -1.61 26.09 -20.45
N ASP A 358 -2.52 26.34 -19.51
CA ASP A 358 -3.04 25.34 -18.58
C ASP A 358 -4.44 25.75 -18.07
N LEU A 359 -5.22 24.78 -17.61
CA LEU A 359 -6.63 24.92 -17.27
C LEU A 359 -6.99 24.03 -16.09
N SER A 360 -7.67 24.58 -15.09
CA SER A 360 -8.26 23.78 -14.02
C SER A 360 -9.58 24.40 -13.52
N LEU A 361 -10.56 23.53 -13.27
CA LEU A 361 -11.87 23.91 -12.76
C LEU A 361 -11.80 24.03 -11.22
N TYR A 362 -12.21 25.17 -10.68
CA TYR A 362 -12.12 25.45 -9.25
C TYR A 362 -13.43 25.18 -8.52
N LYS A 363 -14.43 26.04 -8.72
CA LYS A 363 -15.65 26.05 -7.92
C LYS A 363 -16.87 26.15 -8.81
N TRP A 364 -17.91 25.49 -8.35
CA TRP A 364 -19.24 25.48 -8.93
C TRP A 364 -20.20 26.21 -7.97
N LYS A 365 -21.02 27.13 -8.49
CA LYS A 365 -22.12 27.74 -7.73
C LYS A 365 -23.38 27.79 -8.60
N CYS A 366 -24.45 27.13 -8.16
CA CYS A 366 -25.75 27.17 -8.84
C CYS A 366 -26.61 28.26 -8.19
N SER A 367 -27.01 29.30 -8.92
CA SER A 367 -28.04 30.24 -8.46
C SER A 367 -29.41 29.69 -8.81
N VAL A 368 -30.22 29.38 -7.80
CA VAL A 368 -31.63 28.99 -8.00
C VAL A 368 -32.44 30.27 -8.14
N ASP A 369 -32.73 30.67 -9.38
CA ASP A 369 -33.76 31.68 -9.66
C ASP A 369 -34.69 31.14 -10.75
N ASP A 370 -35.95 30.94 -10.37
CA ASP A 370 -37.14 30.65 -11.18
C ASP A 370 -36.98 29.60 -12.29
N GLY A 371 -37.08 28.31 -11.92
CA GLY A 371 -37.65 27.23 -12.73
C GLY A 371 -37.01 26.86 -14.08
N ALA A 372 -36.01 27.61 -14.55
CA ALA A 372 -35.28 27.35 -15.78
C ALA A 372 -33.91 26.76 -15.43
N ARG A 373 -33.54 25.64 -16.07
CA ARG A 373 -32.17 25.09 -16.04
C ARG A 373 -31.21 26.11 -16.69
N LYS A 374 -30.74 27.08 -15.91
CA LYS A 374 -29.72 28.04 -16.34
C LYS A 374 -28.34 27.38 -16.27
N TRP A 375 -27.40 27.94 -17.03
CA TRP A 375 -26.02 27.57 -16.80
C TRP A 375 -25.60 28.02 -15.38
N PRO A 376 -24.91 27.18 -14.65
CA PRO A 376 -24.34 27.45 -13.34
C PRO A 376 -23.16 28.42 -13.46
N SER A 377 -22.87 29.15 -12.38
CA SER A 377 -21.64 29.95 -12.32
C SER A 377 -20.45 29.01 -12.11
N ILE A 378 -19.62 28.86 -13.15
CA ILE A 378 -18.41 28.04 -13.12
C ILE A 378 -17.22 28.96 -12.96
N TYR A 379 -16.49 28.81 -11.85
CA TYR A 379 -15.21 29.47 -11.64
C TYR A 379 -14.11 28.62 -12.26
N THR A 380 -13.58 29.09 -13.39
CA THR A 380 -12.49 28.45 -14.11
C THR A 380 -11.24 29.30 -13.94
N TYR A 381 -10.13 28.71 -13.52
CA TYR A 381 -8.86 29.43 -13.53
C TYR A 381 -8.11 29.07 -14.80
N LEU A 382 -7.84 30.11 -15.58
CA LEU A 382 -7.15 30.03 -16.85
C LEU A 382 -5.73 30.54 -16.67
N LYS A 383 -4.77 29.71 -17.04
CA LYS A 383 -3.40 30.16 -17.18
C LYS A 383 -3.16 30.58 -18.62
N VAL A 384 -2.75 31.82 -18.80
CA VAL A 384 -2.69 32.44 -20.13
C VAL A 384 -1.31 33.06 -20.37
N HIS A 385 -0.80 32.93 -21.60
CA HIS A 385 0.45 33.55 -22.06
C HIS A 385 0.16 34.64 -23.09
N CYS A 386 0.75 35.84 -22.96
CA CYS A 386 0.59 36.93 -23.91
C CYS A 386 1.88 37.14 -24.74
N PRO A 387 1.88 36.94 -26.08
CA PRO A 387 3.09 37.06 -26.89
C PRO A 387 3.63 38.49 -27.04
N LYS A 388 2.77 39.51 -26.89
CA LYS A 388 3.14 40.94 -27.05
C LYS A 388 3.86 41.52 -25.84
N LEU A 389 3.78 40.85 -24.69
CA LEU A 389 4.49 41.17 -23.45
C LEU A 389 5.54 40.08 -23.23
N LEU A 390 6.82 40.40 -23.51
CA LEU A 390 7.93 39.43 -23.53
C LEU A 390 8.20 38.65 -22.23
N ASP A 391 7.46 38.90 -21.14
CA ASP A 391 7.70 38.27 -19.84
C ASP A 391 6.45 37.80 -19.07
N CYS A 392 5.21 38.05 -19.52
CA CYS A 392 4.03 37.82 -18.67
C CYS A 392 3.41 36.42 -18.81
N GLY A 393 3.58 35.59 -17.79
CA GLY A 393 2.64 34.50 -17.45
C GLY A 393 1.68 34.99 -16.38
N SER A 394 0.43 35.25 -16.74
CA SER A 394 -0.62 35.71 -15.81
C SER A 394 -1.60 34.57 -15.55
N VAL A 395 -2.05 34.42 -14.30
CA VAL A 395 -3.17 33.55 -13.93
C VAL A 395 -4.41 34.44 -13.88
N ALA A 396 -5.40 34.17 -14.72
CA ALA A 396 -6.67 34.87 -14.72
C ALA A 396 -7.75 33.94 -14.14
N GLY A 397 -8.39 34.39 -13.06
CA GLY A 397 -9.64 33.76 -12.61
C GLY A 397 -10.77 34.26 -13.51
N VAL A 398 -11.44 33.35 -14.21
CA VAL A 398 -12.62 33.69 -15.02
C VAL A 398 -13.84 33.05 -14.37
N CYS A 399 -14.73 33.90 -13.85
CA CYS A 399 -16.06 33.48 -13.45
C CYS A 399 -16.97 33.49 -14.67
N ILE A 400 -17.49 32.32 -15.05
CA ILE A 400 -18.47 32.22 -16.11
C ILE A 400 -19.84 32.11 -15.46
N ALA A 401 -20.56 33.23 -15.36
CA ALA A 401 -21.96 33.26 -14.98
C ALA A 401 -22.83 33.51 -16.22
N PRO A 402 -24.01 32.88 -16.38
CA PRO A 402 -24.95 33.34 -17.39
C PRO A 402 -25.40 34.76 -17.02
N ALA A 403 -25.36 35.68 -18.00
CA ALA A 403 -25.78 37.06 -17.79
C ALA A 403 -27.23 37.11 -17.27
N ASN A 404 -27.40 37.57 -16.03
CA ASN A 404 -28.68 38.05 -15.53
C ASN A 404 -28.99 39.36 -16.25
N GLY A 405 -29.92 39.31 -17.21
CA GLY A 405 -30.44 40.50 -17.87
C GLY A 405 -29.91 40.69 -19.29
N MET A 406 -30.84 41.10 -20.16
CA MET A 406 -30.62 41.45 -21.55
C MET A 406 -29.51 42.50 -21.71
N CYS A 407 -28.27 42.08 -21.96
CA CYS A 407 -27.29 42.95 -22.60
C CYS A 407 -27.52 42.90 -24.11
N LYS A 408 -28.23 43.93 -24.62
CA LYS A 408 -28.26 44.24 -26.05
C LYS A 408 -26.81 44.41 -26.54
N GLY A 409 -26.24 43.44 -27.23
CA GLY A 409 -24.97 43.68 -27.92
C GLY A 409 -24.10 42.49 -28.36
N SER A 410 -24.27 41.28 -27.84
CA SER A 410 -23.44 40.12 -28.25
C SER A 410 -24.25 39.08 -29.03
N LYS A 411 -23.82 38.80 -30.26
CA LYS A 411 -24.43 37.79 -31.13
C LYS A 411 -24.13 36.39 -30.56
N TYR A 412 -25.11 35.79 -29.91
CA TYR A 412 -25.13 34.35 -29.68
C TYR A 412 -25.47 33.65 -31.00
N SER A 413 -24.57 32.83 -31.56
CA SER A 413 -24.93 31.88 -32.61
C SER A 413 -25.35 30.57 -31.94
N SER A 414 -26.65 30.37 -31.72
CA SER A 414 -27.17 29.05 -31.38
C SER A 414 -27.22 28.21 -32.67
N GLN A 415 -26.26 27.32 -32.87
CA GLN A 415 -26.33 26.30 -33.91
C GLN A 415 -26.69 24.98 -33.22
N CYS A 416 -27.95 24.58 -33.36
CA CYS A 416 -28.41 23.26 -32.95
C CYS A 416 -28.02 22.27 -34.05
N ASP A 417 -27.12 21.34 -33.77
CA ASP A 417 -26.87 20.23 -34.69
C ASP A 417 -27.99 19.20 -34.51
N ALA A 418 -28.83 19.04 -35.53
CA ALA A 418 -30.08 18.29 -35.45
C ALA A 418 -29.89 16.76 -35.25
N ALA A 419 -28.65 16.28 -35.29
CA ALA A 419 -28.32 14.86 -35.18
C ALA A 419 -28.09 14.36 -33.75
N THR A 420 -27.67 15.21 -32.81
CA THR A 420 -27.26 14.81 -31.44
C THR A 420 -28.12 15.41 -30.32
N GLY A 421 -28.98 16.39 -30.60
CA GLY A 421 -29.83 17.03 -29.58
C GLY A 421 -29.08 17.85 -28.53
N SER A 422 -27.76 18.00 -28.68
CA SER A 422 -26.87 18.75 -27.78
C SER A 422 -27.09 20.25 -27.92
N LYS A 423 -27.11 20.98 -26.79
CA LYS A 423 -27.21 22.45 -26.79
C LYS A 423 -25.82 23.05 -26.68
N LEU A 424 -25.39 23.74 -27.73
CA LEU A 424 -24.16 24.52 -27.77
C LEU A 424 -24.45 25.97 -27.35
N TYR A 425 -23.74 26.43 -26.33
CA TYR A 425 -23.78 27.81 -25.87
C TYR A 425 -22.43 28.46 -26.17
N GLY A 426 -22.39 29.41 -27.09
CA GLY A 426 -21.19 30.20 -27.40
C GLY A 426 -21.14 31.44 -26.51
N VAL A 427 -20.07 31.60 -25.72
CA VAL A 427 -19.82 32.81 -24.93
C VAL A 427 -18.48 33.40 -25.35
N GLN A 428 -18.54 34.61 -25.92
CA GLN A 428 -17.35 35.37 -26.29
C GLN A 428 -16.98 36.30 -25.12
N ILE A 429 -15.79 36.13 -24.55
CA ILE A 429 -15.31 36.94 -23.42
C ILE A 429 -14.62 38.20 -23.98
N PRO A 430 -15.15 39.41 -23.75
CA PRO A 430 -14.48 40.66 -24.13
C PRO A 430 -13.21 40.90 -23.28
N LEU A 431 -12.25 41.65 -23.83
CA LEU A 431 -10.97 41.99 -23.18
C LEU A 431 -11.16 42.59 -21.76
N GLU A 432 -12.24 43.35 -21.55
CA GLU A 432 -12.57 44.03 -20.30
C GLU A 432 -12.94 43.06 -19.14
N GLN A 433 -13.44 41.85 -19.44
CA GLN A 433 -13.78 40.84 -18.41
C GLN A 433 -12.57 39.99 -17.97
N LEU A 434 -11.50 39.96 -18.77
CA LEU A 434 -10.22 39.36 -18.40
C LEU A 434 -9.38 40.27 -17.48
N GLU A 435 -9.68 41.57 -17.47
CA GLU A 435 -9.00 42.57 -16.61
C GLU A 435 -9.79 42.98 -15.36
N GLY A 436 -11.02 42.50 -15.15
CA GLY A 436 -11.75 42.78 -13.91
C GLY A 436 -13.16 42.21 -13.88
N SER A 437 -13.42 41.27 -12.97
CA SER A 437 -14.78 41.00 -12.47
C SER A 437 -14.80 40.43 -11.05
N THR A 438 -13.84 40.84 -10.22
CA THR A 438 -14.05 41.04 -8.79
C THR A 438 -13.84 42.54 -8.58
N ASP A 439 -14.74 43.22 -7.86
CA ASP A 439 -14.68 44.66 -7.55
C ASP A 439 -13.47 45.08 -6.68
N LYS A 440 -12.41 44.27 -6.65
CA LYS A 440 -11.13 44.58 -6.04
C LYS A 440 -10.03 44.16 -7.03
N PRO A 441 -9.14 45.08 -7.46
CA PRO A 441 -7.97 44.70 -8.22
C PRO A 441 -7.15 43.78 -7.33
N LEU A 442 -6.87 42.54 -7.78
CA LEU A 442 -5.82 41.71 -7.20
C LEU A 442 -4.49 42.46 -7.42
N GLU A 443 -4.16 43.37 -6.49
CA GLU A 443 -2.84 43.97 -6.37
C GLU A 443 -1.85 42.86 -6.00
N SER A 444 -1.38 42.13 -7.01
CA SER A 444 -0.06 41.51 -7.03
C SER A 444 0.15 40.84 -8.40
N ILE A 445 0.36 41.69 -9.40
CA ILE A 445 1.00 41.29 -10.66
C ILE A 445 2.42 40.80 -10.31
N ILE A 446 2.63 39.48 -10.28
CA ILE A 446 3.97 38.89 -10.27
C ILE A 446 4.12 38.00 -11.50
N VAL A 447 4.90 38.55 -12.43
CA VAL A 447 5.39 38.03 -13.70
C VAL A 447 6.49 36.99 -13.45
N ILE A 448 6.32 35.73 -13.87
CA ILE A 448 7.46 34.77 -13.95
C ILE A 448 7.33 33.82 -15.16
N SER A 449 8.42 33.70 -15.90
CA SER A 449 8.57 32.97 -17.18
C SER A 449 8.79 31.46 -17.07
N SER A 450 8.34 30.74 -18.11
CA SER A 450 8.55 29.33 -18.49
C SER A 450 7.82 28.21 -17.71
N SER A 451 6.98 27.45 -18.43
CA SER A 451 6.29 26.16 -18.16
C SER A 451 5.87 25.86 -16.71
N PHE A 452 4.58 26.01 -16.40
CA PHE A 452 4.01 25.72 -15.07
C PHE A 452 2.69 24.95 -15.17
N GLU A 453 2.45 24.03 -14.24
CA GLU A 453 1.15 23.38 -13.97
C GLU A 453 0.38 24.15 -12.88
N VAL A 454 -0.95 24.23 -12.99
CA VAL A 454 -1.86 24.82 -11.99
C VAL A 454 -2.65 23.71 -11.29
N ASN A 455 -2.60 23.69 -9.96
CA ASN A 455 -3.41 22.81 -9.13
C ASN A 455 -4.30 23.64 -8.19
N LEU A 456 -5.54 23.20 -8.00
CA LEU A 456 -6.57 23.95 -7.28
C LEU A 456 -7.19 23.06 -6.20
N SER A 457 -7.48 23.64 -5.04
CA SER A 457 -8.21 23.00 -3.95
C SER A 457 -9.39 23.87 -3.54
N SER A 458 -10.55 23.57 -4.11
CA SER A 458 -11.80 24.30 -3.83
C SER A 458 -12.29 24.14 -2.40
N SER A 459 -12.01 23.01 -1.74
CA SER A 459 -12.37 22.76 -0.34
C SER A 459 -11.53 23.55 0.68
N ARG A 460 -10.38 24.07 0.25
CA ARG A 460 -9.44 24.80 1.11
C ARG A 460 -9.28 26.25 0.71
N GLY A 461 -9.93 26.69 -0.37
CA GLY A 461 -9.76 28.05 -0.83
C GLY A 461 -8.39 28.34 -1.45
N VAL A 462 -7.67 27.36 -2.01
CA VAL A 462 -6.22 27.53 -2.34
C VAL A 462 -5.90 27.13 -3.78
N ALA A 463 -5.03 27.91 -4.43
CA ALA A 463 -4.37 27.56 -5.69
C ALA A 463 -2.87 27.35 -5.50
N CYS A 464 -2.29 26.45 -6.28
CA CYS A 464 -0.85 26.25 -6.35
C CYS A 464 -0.37 26.26 -7.80
N VAL A 465 0.72 26.97 -8.06
CA VAL A 465 1.33 27.11 -9.39
C VAL A 465 2.78 26.64 -9.32
N PHE A 466 3.15 25.66 -10.16
CA PHE A 466 4.45 24.97 -10.11
C PHE A 466 5.44 25.50 -11.14
N ALA A 467 6.54 26.12 -10.70
CA ALA A 467 7.61 26.61 -11.57
C ALA A 467 8.53 25.51 -12.11
N THR A 468 9.02 25.69 -13.34
CA THR A 468 10.08 24.87 -13.99
C THR A 468 11.27 24.54 -13.07
N ARG A 469 11.58 25.39 -12.09
CA ARG A 469 12.64 25.16 -11.09
C ARG A 469 12.20 24.40 -9.83
N ARG A 470 11.09 23.64 -9.86
CA ARG A 470 10.49 22.94 -8.70
C ARG A 470 10.20 23.87 -7.51
N ARG A 471 9.75 25.10 -7.79
CA ARG A 471 9.24 26.01 -6.76
C ARG A 471 7.72 26.06 -6.88
N ALA A 472 7.02 25.83 -5.79
CA ALA A 472 5.58 25.95 -5.71
C ALA A 472 5.22 27.33 -5.16
N LEU A 473 4.38 28.07 -5.87
CA LEU A 473 3.72 29.27 -5.35
C LEU A 473 2.31 28.87 -4.92
N VAL A 474 1.91 29.27 -3.72
CA VAL A 474 0.60 28.98 -3.16
C VAL A 474 -0.14 30.30 -2.96
N TYR A 475 -1.36 30.36 -3.46
CA TYR A 475 -2.26 31.51 -3.38
C TYR A 475 -3.50 31.09 -2.60
N ILE A 476 -3.91 31.92 -1.65
CA ILE A 476 -5.19 31.79 -0.98
C ILE A 476 -6.20 32.58 -1.82
N LEU A 477 -7.27 31.93 -2.24
CA LEU A 477 -8.30 32.43 -3.15
C LEU A 477 -9.54 32.97 -2.42
N GLU A 478 -9.63 32.79 -1.10
CA GLU A 478 -10.79 33.16 -0.26
C GLU A 478 -10.41 34.09 0.91
N GLU A 479 -9.47 35.04 0.71
CA GLU A 479 -8.82 35.77 1.81
C GLU A 479 -9.58 37.01 2.36
N ASP A 480 -10.75 37.41 1.82
CA ASP A 480 -11.31 38.76 2.08
C ASP A 480 -12.70 38.83 2.76
N GLU A 481 -13.12 37.89 3.62
CA GLU A 481 -14.37 38.05 4.40
C GLU A 481 -14.22 38.79 5.75
N GLU A 482 -13.00 39.14 6.22
CA GLU A 482 -12.82 39.68 7.60
C GLU A 482 -12.38 41.15 7.75
N GLU A 483 -12.14 41.94 6.68
CA GLU A 483 -11.58 43.30 6.83
C GLU A 483 -12.54 44.50 6.58
N GLU A 484 -13.86 44.30 6.40
CA GLU A 484 -14.81 45.41 6.15
C GLU A 484 -15.71 45.85 7.33
N GLU A 485 -15.47 45.39 8.57
CA GLU A 485 -16.25 45.85 9.75
C GLU A 485 -15.50 46.83 10.68
N ALA A 486 -14.46 47.51 10.20
CA ALA A 486 -13.69 48.46 11.02
C ALA A 486 -13.47 49.83 10.35
N SER A 487 -14.46 50.37 9.66
CA SER A 487 -14.47 51.80 9.33
C SER A 487 -15.89 52.31 9.11
N ASP A 488 -16.65 52.43 10.20
CA ASP A 488 -17.77 53.39 10.31
C ASP A 488 -18.19 53.48 11.78
N MET A 489 -17.52 54.34 12.55
CA MET A 489 -18.09 55.12 13.65
C MET A 489 -17.13 56.26 13.99
N ASP A 490 -17.36 57.40 13.32
CA ASP A 490 -17.12 58.73 13.88
C ASP A 490 -18.19 59.05 14.95
#